data_AF-I5AW45-F1
#
_entry.id   AF-I5AW45-F1
#
_cell.length_a   1.000
_cell.length_b   1.000
_cell.length_c   1.000
_cell.angle_alpha   90.00
_cell.angle_beta   90.00
_cell.angle_gamma   90.00
#
_symmetry.space_group_name_H-M   'P 1'
#
loop_
_entity.id
_entity.type
_entity.pdbx_description
1 polymer ?
#
loop_
_entity_poly.entity_id
_entity_poly.type
_entity_poly.pdbx_seq_one_letter_code
_entity_poly.pdbx_strand_id
1 'polypeptide(L)'
;MLTTAIKSKEIQRMEKYVWCEDTGSGLELWHNVFSYIDPEIIVQTKENNVKLRKSASRIFDDGNVYYIMIDSAVDNPDVLREVGALKKVTRDKTNVHLVDIHSFEFVLLSFRLLEEWVFAEDDDLREKREELLILRRRLVDLIINGGGATELQELKDSISSNITNSEQLAARLLRDITRNTGFETTKGHLGKCFVRNCCEWNDRKEDDICGLDMDRPSSDEKVKKIIELSVLKNSLEKVGLI
;
A
#
# COMPACT_ATOMS: atom_id res chain seq x y z
N MET A 1 26.33 51.88 25.05
CA MET A 1 26.63 50.69 24.23
C MET A 1 25.38 49.85 24.17
N LEU A 2 24.63 49.93 23.07
CA LEU A 2 23.52 49.02 22.77
C LEU A 2 24.09 47.80 22.04
N THR A 3 24.03 46.63 22.65
CA THR A 3 24.26 45.35 21.98
C THR A 3 22.90 44.71 21.71
N THR A 4 22.41 44.93 20.50
CA THR A 4 21.21 44.27 19.97
C THR A 4 21.57 42.83 19.64
N ALA A 5 21.07 41.88 20.42
CA ALA A 5 21.18 40.46 20.12
C ALA A 5 20.24 40.13 18.95
N ILE A 6 20.82 39.91 17.77
CA ILE A 6 20.11 39.32 16.63
C ILE A 6 19.88 37.85 16.99
N LYS A 7 18.69 37.51 17.46
CA LYS A 7 18.21 36.13 17.47
C LYS A 7 18.12 35.69 16.01
N SER A 8 19.01 34.82 15.58
CA SER A 8 18.87 34.05 14.35
C SER A 8 17.51 33.37 14.38
N LYS A 9 16.62 33.73 13.46
CA LYS A 9 15.43 32.91 13.16
C LYS A 9 15.97 31.55 12.72
N GLU A 10 15.76 30.51 13.52
CA GLU A 10 15.80 29.15 13.01
C GLU A 10 14.81 29.11 11.84
N ILE A 11 15.33 28.79 10.65
CA ILE A 11 14.49 28.49 9.51
C ILE A 11 13.81 27.18 9.90
N GLN A 12 12.55 27.25 10.32
CA GLN A 12 11.74 26.06 10.57
C GLN A 12 11.73 25.27 9.27
N ARG A 13 12.36 24.09 9.30
CA ARG A 13 12.44 23.20 8.15
C ARG A 13 11.02 22.73 7.84
N MET A 14 10.58 22.90 6.60
CA MET A 14 9.35 22.28 6.13
C MET A 14 9.54 20.77 6.15
N GLU A 15 8.70 20.07 6.91
CA GLU A 15 8.69 18.61 6.97
C GLU A 15 7.57 18.06 6.07
N LYS A 16 7.80 16.87 5.52
CA LYS A 16 6.80 16.11 4.77
C LYS A 16 6.38 14.89 5.58
N TYR A 17 5.09 14.71 5.73
CA TYR A 17 4.51 13.59 6.45
C TYR A 17 3.70 12.72 5.52
N VAL A 18 3.76 11.41 5.74
CA VAL A 18 2.76 10.46 5.25
C VAL A 18 2.01 9.89 6.43
N TRP A 19 0.70 10.09 6.47
CA TRP A 19 -0.16 9.52 7.50
C TRP A 19 -1.07 8.44 6.90
N CYS A 20 -1.15 7.29 7.58
CA CYS A 20 -2.02 6.18 7.22
C CYS A 20 -2.76 5.66 8.47
N GLU A 21 -3.86 4.97 8.27
CA GLU A 21 -4.50 4.05 9.21
C GLU A 21 -3.67 2.77 9.44
N ASP A 22 -2.92 2.33 8.44
CA ASP A 22 -2.27 1.03 8.40
C ASP A 22 -1.33 0.76 9.58
N THR A 23 -1.26 -0.51 9.96
CA THR A 23 -0.30 -1.04 10.95
C THR A 23 0.31 -2.32 10.40
N GLY A 24 1.39 -2.81 11.02
CA GLY A 24 2.03 -4.07 10.60
C GLY A 24 2.47 -4.00 9.14
N SER A 25 1.95 -4.90 8.30
CA SER A 25 2.37 -5.09 6.91
C SER A 25 2.16 -3.87 6.02
N GLY A 26 1.01 -3.20 6.13
CA GLY A 26 0.74 -1.99 5.34
C GLY A 26 1.70 -0.86 5.72
N LEU A 27 1.94 -0.67 7.02
CA LEU A 27 2.90 0.31 7.52
C LEU A 27 4.35 -0.01 7.09
N GLU A 28 4.74 -1.29 7.12
CA GLU A 28 6.06 -1.73 6.61
C GLU A 28 6.19 -1.41 5.12
N LEU A 29 5.15 -1.66 4.30
CA LEU A 29 5.14 -1.30 2.89
C LEU A 29 5.33 0.22 2.70
N TRP A 30 4.57 1.04 3.43
CA TRP A 30 4.66 2.49 3.31
C TRP A 30 6.02 3.04 3.72
N HIS A 31 6.65 2.52 4.77
CA HIS A 31 8.02 2.91 5.10
C HIS A 31 9.00 2.65 3.95
N ASN A 32 8.90 1.50 3.28
CA ASN A 32 9.77 1.19 2.14
C ASN A 32 9.48 2.08 0.93
N VAL A 33 8.20 2.26 0.58
CA VAL A 33 7.76 3.13 -0.54
C VAL A 33 8.25 4.56 -0.36
N PHE A 34 7.97 5.17 0.80
CA PHE A 34 8.27 6.58 1.00
C PHE A 34 9.73 6.85 1.30
N SER A 35 10.46 5.91 1.91
CA SER A 35 11.91 6.01 2.04
C SER A 35 12.62 5.97 0.68
N TYR A 36 12.05 5.27 -0.31
CA TYR A 36 12.55 5.26 -1.68
C TYR A 36 12.21 6.57 -2.43
N ILE A 37 11.00 7.10 -2.26
CA ILE A 37 10.56 8.34 -2.91
C ILE A 37 11.35 9.55 -2.42
N ASP A 38 11.44 9.72 -1.11
CA ASP A 38 12.15 10.82 -0.47
C ASP A 38 12.48 10.38 0.98
N PRO A 39 13.75 10.11 1.31
CA PRO A 39 14.14 9.60 2.62
C PRO A 39 13.86 10.60 3.76
N GLU A 40 13.51 11.85 3.45
CA GLU A 40 13.11 12.86 4.45
C GLU A 40 11.62 12.81 4.81
N ILE A 41 10.81 12.03 4.08
CA ILE A 41 9.39 11.84 4.39
C ILE A 41 9.22 11.03 5.68
N ILE A 42 8.46 11.59 6.62
CA ILE A 42 8.15 10.95 7.90
C ILE A 42 6.83 10.19 7.77
N VAL A 43 6.91 8.86 7.71
CA VAL A 43 5.72 7.98 7.70
C VAL A 43 5.24 7.72 9.12
N GLN A 44 3.94 7.92 9.38
CA GLN A 44 3.31 7.72 10.69
C GLN A 44 1.94 7.05 10.57
N THR A 45 1.75 5.96 11.33
CA THR A 45 0.41 5.40 11.51
C THR A 45 -0.43 6.24 12.49
N LYS A 46 -1.72 6.32 12.22
CA LYS A 46 -2.77 6.79 13.12
C LYS A 46 -3.67 5.62 13.57
N GLU A 47 -3.28 4.38 13.28
CA GLU A 47 -3.86 3.10 13.69
C GLU A 47 -5.25 2.74 13.16
N ASN A 48 -6.09 3.74 12.86
CA ASN A 48 -7.39 3.55 12.24
C ASN A 48 -7.93 4.84 11.62
N ASN A 49 -8.92 4.69 10.75
CA ASN A 49 -9.57 5.78 10.02
C ASN A 49 -10.18 6.87 10.93
N VAL A 50 -10.69 6.51 12.10
CA VAL A 50 -11.27 7.50 13.04
C VAL A 50 -10.18 8.40 13.62
N LYS A 51 -9.07 7.81 14.09
CA LYS A 51 -7.91 8.55 14.63
C LYS A 51 -7.19 9.34 13.54
N LEU A 52 -7.09 8.79 12.33
CA LEU A 52 -6.55 9.47 11.16
C LEU A 52 -7.36 10.75 10.86
N ARG A 53 -8.68 10.64 10.71
CA ARG A 53 -9.58 11.79 10.51
C ARG A 53 -9.47 12.83 11.62
N LYS A 54 -9.47 12.41 12.89
CA LYS A 54 -9.33 13.33 14.03
C LYS A 54 -7.99 14.06 14.02
N SER A 55 -6.93 13.41 13.57
CA SER A 55 -5.61 14.03 13.43
C SER A 55 -5.61 15.02 12.27
N ALA A 56 -6.13 14.61 11.12
CA ALA A 56 -6.25 15.45 9.92
C ALA A 56 -7.10 16.72 10.17
N SER A 57 -8.16 16.62 10.96
CA SER A 57 -8.99 17.78 11.30
C SER A 57 -8.26 18.85 12.13
N ARG A 58 -7.17 18.48 12.80
CA ARG A 58 -6.35 19.36 13.64
C ARG A 58 -5.11 19.90 12.94
N ILE A 59 -4.85 19.50 11.69
CA ILE A 59 -3.79 20.11 10.88
C ILE A 59 -4.14 21.59 10.67
N PHE A 60 -3.17 22.46 10.86
CA PHE A 60 -3.23 23.88 10.53
C PHE A 60 -2.08 24.21 9.58
N ASP A 61 -2.00 25.45 9.12
CA ASP A 61 -0.87 25.92 8.31
C ASP A 61 0.35 26.13 9.22
N ASP A 62 1.12 25.05 9.40
CA ASP A 62 2.32 24.97 10.23
C ASP A 62 3.61 24.96 9.40
N GLY A 63 3.49 25.18 8.09
CA GLY A 63 4.58 25.08 7.13
C GLY A 63 4.95 23.65 6.72
N ASN A 64 4.32 22.61 7.27
CA ASN A 64 4.54 21.21 6.88
C ASN A 64 3.56 20.77 5.79
N VAL A 65 3.92 19.70 5.06
CA VAL A 65 3.08 19.07 4.03
C VAL A 65 2.66 17.68 4.50
N TYR A 66 1.38 17.36 4.33
CA TYR A 66 0.78 16.11 4.79
C TYR A 66 0.17 15.34 3.64
N TYR A 67 0.72 14.18 3.32
CA TYR A 67 0.12 13.18 2.45
C TYR A 67 -0.66 12.19 3.30
N ILE A 68 -1.96 12.07 3.07
CA ILE A 68 -2.83 11.15 3.83
C ILE A 68 -3.20 10.00 2.91
N MET A 69 -2.67 8.81 3.20
CA MET A 69 -3.10 7.56 2.58
C MET A 69 -4.54 7.26 3.02
N ILE A 70 -5.37 6.87 2.06
CA ILE A 70 -6.77 6.52 2.31
C ILE A 70 -7.08 5.20 1.62
N ASP A 71 -7.56 4.24 2.39
CA ASP A 71 -8.29 3.08 1.88
C ASP A 71 -9.73 3.47 1.49
N SER A 72 -10.02 3.45 0.19
CA SER A 72 -11.30 3.85 -0.40
C SER A 72 -12.09 2.68 -0.98
N ALA A 73 -12.08 1.51 -0.31
CA ALA A 73 -12.96 0.39 -0.67
C ALA A 73 -14.44 0.80 -0.59
N VAL A 74 -15.00 1.25 -1.72
CA VAL A 74 -16.30 1.93 -1.79
C VAL A 74 -17.49 1.02 -1.50
N ASP A 75 -17.30 -0.30 -1.53
CA ASP A 75 -18.33 -1.27 -1.19
C ASP A 75 -18.47 -1.50 0.33
N ASN A 76 -17.60 -0.86 1.14
CA ASN A 76 -17.69 -0.84 2.59
C ASN A 76 -18.32 0.49 3.07
N PRO A 77 -19.58 0.49 3.58
CA PRO A 77 -20.27 1.71 4.02
C PRO A 77 -19.57 2.47 5.15
N ASP A 78 -18.86 1.76 6.03
CA ASP A 78 -18.12 2.40 7.12
C ASP A 78 -16.90 3.16 6.59
N VAL A 79 -16.17 2.57 5.64
CA VAL A 79 -15.05 3.22 4.93
C VAL A 79 -15.57 4.44 4.17
N LEU A 80 -16.61 4.29 3.35
CA LEU A 80 -17.23 5.41 2.62
C LEU A 80 -17.56 6.60 3.54
N ARG A 81 -18.16 6.33 4.70
CA ARG A 81 -18.52 7.37 5.67
C ARG A 81 -17.28 8.07 6.24
N GLU A 82 -16.28 7.31 6.69
CA GLU A 82 -15.08 7.90 7.29
C GLU A 82 -14.24 8.66 6.26
N VAL A 83 -14.08 8.13 5.05
CA VAL A 83 -13.39 8.80 3.93
C VAL A 83 -14.12 10.08 3.54
N GLY A 84 -15.45 10.05 3.42
CA GLY A 84 -16.25 11.26 3.14
C GLY A 84 -16.09 12.33 4.23
N ALA A 85 -16.06 11.92 5.49
CA ALA A 85 -15.82 12.84 6.60
C ALA A 85 -14.39 13.39 6.63
N LEU A 86 -13.38 12.58 6.29
CA LEU A 86 -11.99 13.00 6.13
C LEU A 86 -11.86 14.04 5.01
N LYS A 87 -12.38 13.74 3.81
CA LYS A 87 -12.42 14.66 2.66
C LYS A 87 -13.06 16.00 3.03
N LYS A 88 -14.14 15.99 3.83
CA LYS A 88 -14.79 17.23 4.31
C LYS A 88 -13.90 18.06 5.23
N VAL A 89 -13.18 17.45 6.18
CA VAL A 89 -12.35 18.20 7.14
C VAL A 89 -11.03 18.67 6.53
N THR A 90 -10.57 18.07 5.43
CA THR A 90 -9.33 18.46 4.75
C THR A 90 -9.54 19.33 3.51
N ARG A 91 -10.77 19.45 3.00
CA ARG A 91 -11.11 20.14 1.74
C ARG A 91 -10.44 21.51 1.56
N ASP A 92 -10.42 22.31 2.62
CA ASP A 92 -9.97 23.71 2.56
C ASP A 92 -8.51 23.86 3.02
N LYS A 93 -7.77 22.74 3.21
CA LYS A 93 -6.36 22.73 3.63
C LYS A 93 -5.45 22.57 2.42
N THR A 94 -4.62 23.57 2.16
CA THR A 94 -3.68 23.56 1.03
C THR A 94 -2.44 22.69 1.26
N ASN A 95 -2.11 22.42 2.52
CA ASN A 95 -0.98 21.61 2.93
C ASN A 95 -1.33 20.13 3.18
N VAL A 96 -2.53 19.69 2.79
CA VAL A 96 -2.99 18.30 2.92
C VAL A 96 -3.34 17.74 1.56
N HIS A 97 -2.71 16.63 1.19
CA HIS A 97 -2.93 15.92 -0.06
C HIS A 97 -3.45 14.52 0.25
N LEU A 98 -4.54 14.11 -0.39
CA LEU A 98 -5.14 12.80 -0.17
C LEU A 98 -4.64 11.82 -1.24
N VAL A 99 -4.00 10.74 -0.80
CA VAL A 99 -3.52 9.66 -1.67
C VAL A 99 -4.56 8.54 -1.62
N ASP A 100 -5.46 8.56 -2.60
CA ASP A 100 -6.60 7.65 -2.69
C ASP A 100 -6.17 6.31 -3.29
N ILE A 101 -6.24 5.24 -2.51
CA ILE A 101 -6.00 3.86 -2.93
C ILE A 101 -7.16 2.97 -2.50
N HIS A 102 -7.28 1.78 -3.07
CA HIS A 102 -8.30 0.84 -2.62
C HIS A 102 -7.95 0.25 -1.24
N SER A 103 -6.78 -0.38 -1.15
CA SER A 103 -6.11 -0.83 0.08
C SER A 103 -4.65 -1.18 -0.25
N PHE A 104 -3.78 -1.35 0.76
CA PHE A 104 -2.41 -1.79 0.50
C PHE A 104 -2.35 -3.20 -0.10
N GLU A 105 -3.26 -4.11 0.30
CA GLU A 105 -3.32 -5.45 -0.30
C GLU A 105 -3.71 -5.37 -1.77
N PHE A 106 -4.61 -4.46 -2.13
CA PHE A 106 -4.95 -4.23 -3.53
C PHE A 106 -3.79 -3.60 -4.32
N VAL A 107 -2.96 -2.76 -3.70
CA VAL A 107 -1.72 -2.29 -4.33
C VAL A 107 -0.84 -3.48 -4.71
N LEU A 108 -0.59 -4.41 -3.78
CA LEU A 108 0.20 -5.61 -4.07
C LEU A 108 -0.51 -6.56 -5.04
N LEU A 109 -1.83 -6.68 -4.99
CA LEU A 109 -2.60 -7.55 -5.89
C LEU A 109 -2.61 -7.01 -7.33
N SER A 110 -2.68 -5.68 -7.50
CA SER A 110 -2.63 -5.00 -8.80
C SER A 110 -1.23 -4.93 -9.41
N PHE A 111 -0.19 -5.23 -8.63
CA PHE A 111 1.20 -5.24 -9.10
C PHE A 111 1.40 -6.25 -10.23
N ARG A 112 1.68 -5.77 -11.44
CA ARG A 112 1.68 -6.60 -12.65
C ARG A 112 2.62 -7.81 -12.59
N LEU A 113 3.77 -7.67 -11.94
CA LEU A 113 4.75 -8.77 -11.83
C LEU A 113 4.54 -9.65 -10.59
N LEU A 114 3.41 -9.54 -9.86
CA LEU A 114 3.19 -10.36 -8.65
C LEU A 114 3.32 -11.86 -8.94
N GLU A 115 2.74 -12.34 -10.05
CA GLU A 115 2.81 -13.76 -10.42
C GLU A 115 4.24 -14.19 -10.74
N GLU A 116 4.93 -13.40 -11.57
CA GLU A 116 6.33 -13.60 -11.96
C GLU A 116 7.31 -13.46 -10.80
N TRP A 117 6.96 -12.76 -9.74
CA TRP A 117 7.80 -12.63 -8.55
C TRP A 117 7.60 -13.81 -7.61
N VAL A 118 6.34 -14.19 -7.39
CA VAL A 118 5.97 -15.23 -6.41
C VAL A 118 6.40 -16.61 -6.90
N PHE A 119 6.21 -16.92 -8.18
CA PHE A 119 6.42 -18.26 -8.72
C PHE A 119 7.62 -18.31 -9.65
N ALA A 120 8.43 -19.35 -9.54
CA ALA A 120 9.43 -19.68 -10.55
C ALA A 120 8.76 -20.23 -11.83
N GLU A 121 9.51 -20.36 -12.93
CA GLU A 121 8.99 -20.82 -14.23
C GLU A 121 8.32 -22.21 -14.12
N ASP A 122 8.98 -23.15 -13.42
CA ASP A 122 8.51 -24.52 -13.16
C ASP A 122 8.10 -24.72 -11.69
N ASP A 123 7.17 -23.90 -11.19
CA ASP A 123 6.68 -23.97 -9.80
C ASP A 123 5.30 -24.64 -9.70
N ASP A 124 5.24 -25.85 -9.13
CA ASP A 124 4.00 -26.59 -8.84
C ASP A 124 2.97 -25.77 -8.04
N LEU A 125 3.40 -24.81 -7.20
CA LEU A 125 2.48 -23.94 -6.46
C LEU A 125 1.71 -23.01 -7.39
N ARG A 126 2.29 -22.63 -8.54
CA ARG A 126 1.62 -21.81 -9.55
C ARG A 126 0.42 -22.54 -10.12
N GLU A 127 0.59 -23.80 -10.54
CA GLU A 127 -0.49 -24.64 -11.06
C GLU A 127 -1.60 -24.82 -10.01
N LYS A 128 -1.23 -25.11 -8.76
CA LYS A 128 -2.17 -25.25 -7.64
C LYS A 128 -2.94 -23.96 -7.32
N ARG A 129 -2.49 -22.80 -7.81
CA ARG A 129 -3.06 -21.48 -7.55
C ARG A 129 -3.63 -20.80 -8.81
N GLU A 130 -3.73 -21.53 -9.92
CA GLU A 130 -4.23 -20.98 -11.18
C GLU A 130 -5.60 -20.31 -11.03
N GLU A 131 -6.55 -20.97 -10.34
CA GLU A 131 -7.87 -20.39 -10.08
C GLU A 131 -7.81 -19.07 -9.28
N LEU A 132 -6.91 -18.98 -8.29
CA LEU A 132 -6.71 -17.75 -7.52
C LEU A 132 -6.13 -16.64 -8.39
N LEU A 133 -5.23 -16.97 -9.31
CA LEU A 133 -4.64 -16.02 -10.27
C LEU A 133 -5.70 -15.51 -11.27
N ILE A 134 -6.62 -16.37 -11.70
CA ILE A 134 -7.78 -15.97 -12.52
C ILE A 134 -8.68 -15.01 -11.73
N LEU A 135 -9.03 -15.34 -10.49
CA LEU A 135 -9.86 -14.50 -9.63
C LEU A 135 -9.19 -13.15 -9.30
N ARG A 136 -7.88 -13.15 -9.08
CA ARG A 136 -7.06 -11.94 -8.98
C ARG A 136 -7.23 -11.05 -10.21
N ARG A 137 -7.04 -11.59 -11.42
CA ARG A 137 -7.15 -10.80 -12.66
C ARG A 137 -8.53 -10.19 -12.81
N ARG A 138 -9.58 -10.97 -12.52
CA ARG A 138 -10.98 -10.49 -12.54
C ARG A 138 -11.23 -9.37 -11.52
N LEU A 139 -10.75 -9.53 -10.29
CA LEU A 139 -10.90 -8.50 -9.26
C LEU A 139 -10.16 -7.20 -9.61
N VAL A 140 -8.92 -7.32 -10.09
CA VAL A 140 -8.11 -6.17 -10.49
C VAL A 140 -8.78 -5.41 -11.64
N ASP A 141 -9.27 -6.12 -12.66
CA ASP A 141 -10.00 -5.53 -13.77
C ASP A 141 -11.29 -4.83 -13.30
N LEU A 142 -12.08 -5.50 -12.46
CA LEU A 142 -13.32 -4.96 -11.91
C LEU A 142 -13.10 -3.66 -11.12
N ILE A 143 -12.05 -3.59 -10.29
CA ILE A 143 -11.78 -2.39 -9.48
C ILE A 143 -11.19 -1.26 -10.32
N ILE A 144 -10.28 -1.56 -11.27
CA ILE A 144 -9.60 -0.54 -12.08
C ILE A 144 -10.53 0.03 -13.16
N ASN A 145 -11.23 -0.84 -13.88
CA ASN A 145 -12.05 -0.45 -15.03
C ASN A 145 -13.52 -0.21 -14.67
N GLY A 146 -13.91 -0.52 -13.43
CA GLY A 146 -15.24 -0.30 -12.89
C GLY A 146 -16.22 -1.38 -13.33
N GLY A 147 -16.47 -2.36 -12.46
CA GLY A 147 -17.51 -3.37 -12.66
C GLY A 147 -18.70 -3.23 -11.70
N GLY A 148 -19.74 -4.00 -11.98
CA GLY A 148 -21.01 -3.96 -11.25
C GLY A 148 -20.93 -4.60 -9.87
N ALA A 149 -21.82 -4.18 -8.96
CA ALA A 149 -21.94 -4.77 -7.62
C ALA A 149 -22.23 -6.28 -7.66
N THR A 150 -22.96 -6.75 -8.67
CA THR A 150 -23.27 -8.18 -8.87
C THR A 150 -22.01 -9.00 -9.16
N GLU A 151 -21.16 -8.53 -10.09
CA GLU A 151 -19.90 -9.22 -10.42
C GLU A 151 -18.94 -9.27 -9.22
N LEU A 152 -18.88 -8.17 -8.45
CA LEU A 152 -18.08 -8.15 -7.22
C LEU A 152 -18.63 -9.15 -6.19
N GLN A 153 -19.95 -9.27 -6.06
CA GLN A 153 -20.56 -10.25 -5.17
C GLN A 153 -20.25 -11.68 -5.60
N GLU A 154 -20.34 -12.00 -6.89
CA GLU A 154 -19.97 -13.31 -7.43
C GLU A 154 -18.50 -13.68 -7.14
N LEU A 155 -17.59 -12.71 -7.24
CA LEU A 155 -16.18 -12.92 -6.88
C LEU A 155 -15.97 -13.21 -5.39
N LYS A 156 -16.70 -12.50 -4.51
CA LYS A 156 -16.65 -12.76 -3.05
C LYS A 156 -17.13 -14.18 -2.74
N ASP A 157 -18.27 -14.55 -3.33
CA ASP A 157 -18.91 -15.85 -3.11
C ASP A 157 -18.05 -17.02 -3.62
N SER A 158 -17.27 -16.79 -4.70
CA SER A 158 -16.32 -17.77 -5.24
C SER A 158 -15.17 -18.13 -4.27
N ILE A 159 -14.84 -17.25 -3.33
CA ILE A 159 -13.77 -17.49 -2.35
C ILE A 159 -14.33 -17.90 -0.99
N SER A 160 -15.29 -17.15 -0.44
CA SER A 160 -15.89 -17.45 0.86
C SER A 160 -17.11 -16.56 1.14
N SER A 161 -18.18 -17.15 1.67
CA SER A 161 -19.37 -16.44 2.14
C SER A 161 -19.12 -15.45 3.29
N ASN A 162 -17.94 -15.48 3.93
CA ASN A 162 -17.58 -14.58 5.02
C ASN A 162 -16.93 -13.27 4.54
N ILE A 163 -16.65 -13.14 3.23
CA ILE A 163 -16.04 -11.94 2.66
C ILE A 163 -17.15 -10.93 2.38
N THR A 164 -17.13 -9.80 3.09
CA THR A 164 -18.20 -8.80 2.97
C THR A 164 -17.85 -7.64 2.05
N ASN A 165 -16.56 -7.32 1.88
CA ASN A 165 -16.09 -6.19 1.07
C ASN A 165 -14.89 -6.58 0.19
N SER A 166 -14.55 -5.73 -0.78
CA SER A 166 -13.47 -5.97 -1.74
C SER A 166 -12.09 -5.90 -1.11
N GLU A 167 -11.92 -5.17 -0.01
CA GLU A 167 -10.68 -5.13 0.79
C GLU A 167 -10.38 -6.51 1.40
N GLN A 168 -11.36 -7.13 2.05
CA GLN A 168 -11.24 -8.49 2.57
C GLN A 168 -10.99 -9.51 1.46
N LEU A 169 -11.61 -9.32 0.28
CA LEU A 169 -11.36 -10.17 -0.88
C LEU A 169 -9.91 -10.03 -1.38
N ALA A 170 -9.42 -8.79 -1.50
CA ALA A 170 -8.06 -8.50 -1.93
C ALA A 170 -7.03 -9.08 -0.94
N ALA A 171 -7.25 -8.87 0.36
CA ALA A 171 -6.40 -9.43 1.41
C ALA A 171 -6.40 -10.96 1.40
N ARG A 172 -7.58 -11.58 1.21
CA ARG A 172 -7.71 -13.03 1.13
C ARG A 172 -6.99 -13.61 -0.07
N LEU A 173 -7.18 -13.03 -1.26
CA LEU A 173 -6.51 -13.45 -2.49
C LEU A 173 -5.00 -13.27 -2.38
N LEU A 174 -4.53 -12.10 -1.94
CA LEU A 174 -3.10 -11.83 -1.75
C LEU A 174 -2.47 -12.89 -0.84
N ARG A 175 -3.08 -13.13 0.33
CA ARG A 175 -2.57 -14.13 1.27
C ARG A 175 -2.56 -15.53 0.66
N ASP A 176 -3.67 -15.97 0.07
CA ASP A 176 -3.78 -17.35 -0.42
C ASP A 176 -2.88 -17.59 -1.66
N ILE A 177 -2.67 -16.58 -2.51
CA ILE A 177 -1.72 -16.61 -3.64
C ILE A 177 -0.27 -16.67 -3.15
N THR A 178 0.06 -15.96 -2.06
CA THR A 178 1.44 -15.82 -1.57
C THR A 178 1.79 -16.77 -0.43
N ARG A 179 0.84 -17.56 0.07
CA ARG A 179 1.01 -18.45 1.23
C ARG A 179 2.20 -19.39 1.05
N ASN A 180 2.94 -19.68 2.12
CA ASN A 180 4.13 -20.55 2.09
C ASN A 180 5.20 -20.10 1.07
N THR A 181 5.29 -18.81 0.76
CA THR A 181 6.36 -18.23 -0.07
C THR A 181 7.00 -17.08 0.69
N GLY A 182 8.16 -16.59 0.23
CA GLY A 182 8.77 -15.38 0.79
C GLY A 182 7.94 -14.10 0.63
N PHE A 183 6.83 -14.16 -0.11
CA PHE A 183 5.86 -13.08 -0.31
C PHE A 183 4.63 -13.18 0.59
N GLU A 184 4.52 -14.21 1.44
CA GLU A 184 3.35 -14.37 2.30
C GLU A 184 3.12 -13.14 3.17
N THR A 185 2.00 -12.46 2.93
CA THR A 185 1.60 -11.28 3.71
C THR A 185 0.56 -11.68 4.74
N THR A 186 0.83 -11.31 5.99
CA THR A 186 -0.09 -11.53 7.11
C THR A 186 -0.55 -10.18 7.68
N LYS A 187 -1.30 -10.17 8.78
CA LYS A 187 -1.67 -8.92 9.47
C LYS A 187 -0.45 -8.20 10.09
N GLY A 188 0.54 -8.96 10.55
CA GLY A 188 1.66 -8.41 11.34
C GLY A 188 2.96 -8.22 10.57
N HIS A 189 3.10 -8.86 9.41
CA HIS A 189 4.34 -8.85 8.65
C HIS A 189 4.09 -8.89 7.14
N LEU A 190 4.77 -7.98 6.43
CA LEU A 190 4.85 -7.96 4.98
C LEU A 190 5.76 -9.09 4.52
N GLY A 191 5.38 -9.80 3.46
CA GLY A 191 6.26 -10.78 2.84
C GLY A 191 7.60 -10.15 2.47
N LYS A 192 8.68 -10.56 3.15
CA LYS A 192 9.98 -9.87 3.06
C LYS A 192 10.52 -9.81 1.63
N CYS A 193 10.17 -10.77 0.76
CA CYS A 193 10.58 -10.74 -0.65
C CYS A 193 10.02 -9.55 -1.43
N PHE A 194 8.97 -8.87 -0.96
CA PHE A 194 8.47 -7.65 -1.60
C PHE A 194 9.46 -6.48 -1.51
N VAL A 195 10.21 -6.36 -0.42
CA VAL A 195 10.99 -5.15 -0.10
C VAL A 195 12.43 -5.41 0.29
N ARG A 196 12.84 -6.68 0.41
CA ARG A 196 14.23 -7.08 0.73
C ARG A 196 14.78 -8.00 -0.34
N ASN A 197 16.11 -8.00 -0.51
CA ASN A 197 16.78 -9.02 -1.31
C ASN A 197 16.68 -10.38 -0.60
N CYS A 198 15.68 -11.18 -0.94
CA CYS A 198 15.42 -12.45 -0.28
C CYS A 198 16.22 -13.63 -0.85
N CYS A 199 16.78 -13.47 -2.05
CA CYS A 199 17.57 -14.50 -2.71
C CYS A 199 18.98 -14.67 -2.10
N GLU A 200 19.38 -13.78 -1.18
CA GLU A 200 20.69 -13.77 -0.50
C GLU A 200 20.64 -14.19 0.98
N TRP A 201 19.51 -14.74 1.46
CA TRP A 201 19.41 -15.11 2.87
C TRP A 201 20.19 -16.38 3.20
N ASN A 202 20.91 -16.35 4.32
CA ASN A 202 21.73 -17.48 4.79
C ASN A 202 20.92 -18.75 5.11
N ASP A 203 19.65 -18.60 5.51
CA ASP A 203 18.78 -19.72 5.90
C ASP A 203 17.89 -20.23 4.75
N ARG A 204 18.15 -19.78 3.52
CA ARG A 204 17.39 -20.18 2.33
C ARG A 204 17.65 -21.65 2.02
N LYS A 205 16.59 -22.42 1.83
CA LYS A 205 16.65 -23.83 1.42
C LYS A 205 16.65 -23.98 -0.10
N GLU A 206 17.07 -25.15 -0.58
CA GLU A 206 17.09 -25.46 -2.01
C GLU A 206 15.69 -25.39 -2.65
N ASP A 207 14.64 -25.67 -1.89
CA ASP A 207 13.24 -25.62 -2.31
C ASP A 207 12.57 -24.24 -2.10
N ASP A 208 13.26 -23.26 -1.50
CA ASP A 208 12.80 -21.88 -1.37
C ASP A 208 13.02 -21.11 -2.69
N ILE A 209 12.39 -21.56 -3.77
CA ILE A 209 12.47 -20.93 -5.09
C ILE A 209 11.45 -19.80 -5.26
N CYS A 210 11.78 -18.81 -6.08
CA CYS A 210 10.82 -17.81 -6.55
C CYS A 210 11.28 -17.21 -7.88
N GLY A 211 10.40 -16.50 -8.57
CA GLY A 211 10.74 -15.94 -9.89
C GLY A 211 11.74 -14.77 -9.84
N LEU A 212 12.24 -14.39 -8.67
CA LEU A 212 13.33 -13.41 -8.52
C LEU A 212 14.73 -14.02 -8.59
N ASP A 213 14.87 -15.34 -8.69
CA ASP A 213 16.15 -16.03 -8.51
C ASP A 213 17.23 -15.71 -9.54
N MET A 214 16.80 -15.35 -10.75
CA MET A 214 17.67 -14.99 -11.86
C MET A 214 18.09 -13.52 -11.81
N ASP A 215 17.14 -12.61 -11.63
CA ASP A 215 17.38 -11.16 -11.74
C ASP A 215 17.82 -10.51 -10.43
N ARG A 216 17.43 -11.08 -9.27
CA ARG A 216 17.76 -10.64 -7.89
C ARG A 216 17.75 -9.11 -7.71
N PRO A 217 16.62 -8.42 -7.96
CA PRO A 217 16.56 -6.98 -7.86
C PRO A 217 16.84 -6.49 -6.43
N SER A 218 17.54 -5.37 -6.33
CA SER A 218 17.75 -4.64 -5.08
C SER A 218 16.44 -4.20 -4.44
N SER A 219 16.47 -3.85 -3.14
CA SER A 219 15.29 -3.33 -2.44
C SER A 219 14.68 -2.12 -3.14
N ASP A 220 15.51 -1.19 -3.62
CA ASP A 220 15.06 0.02 -4.32
C ASP A 220 14.41 -0.31 -5.66
N GLU A 221 14.99 -1.22 -6.45
CA GLU A 221 14.40 -1.68 -7.70
C GLU A 221 13.06 -2.39 -7.48
N LYS A 222 12.93 -3.13 -6.38
CA LYS A 222 11.66 -3.77 -6.03
C LYS A 222 10.58 -2.74 -5.71
N VAL A 223 10.89 -1.79 -4.84
CA VAL A 223 9.96 -0.71 -4.48
C VAL A 223 9.58 0.11 -5.71
N LYS A 224 10.56 0.47 -6.54
CA LYS A 224 10.33 1.15 -7.82
C LYS A 224 9.35 0.37 -8.71
N LYS A 225 9.58 -0.93 -8.92
CA LYS A 225 8.70 -1.78 -9.73
C LYS A 225 7.28 -1.86 -9.13
N ILE A 226 7.15 -1.98 -7.80
CA ILE A 226 5.83 -1.97 -7.13
C ILE A 226 5.11 -0.65 -7.40
N ILE A 227 5.78 0.49 -7.26
CA ILE A 227 5.20 1.80 -7.57
C ILE A 227 4.76 1.84 -9.04
N GLU A 228 5.69 1.63 -9.98
CA GLU A 228 5.49 1.84 -11.41
C GLU A 228 4.50 0.87 -12.06
N LEU A 229 4.37 -0.34 -11.51
CA LEU A 229 3.61 -1.44 -12.12
C LEU A 229 2.39 -1.84 -11.29
N SER A 230 1.94 -1.02 -10.35
CA SER A 230 0.67 -1.17 -9.62
C SER A 230 -0.21 0.07 -9.77
N VAL A 231 -1.39 0.07 -9.15
CA VAL A 231 -2.25 1.26 -9.08
C VAL A 231 -1.62 2.43 -8.32
N LEU A 232 -0.58 2.18 -7.52
CA LEU A 232 0.06 3.19 -6.67
C LEU A 232 0.67 4.34 -7.47
N LYS A 233 1.24 4.08 -8.66
CA LYS A 233 1.80 5.11 -9.54
C LYS A 233 0.81 6.26 -9.76
N ASN A 234 -0.39 5.91 -10.22
CA ASN A 234 -1.42 6.90 -10.54
C ASN A 234 -1.87 7.68 -9.29
N SER A 235 -1.93 7.03 -8.12
CA SER A 235 -2.30 7.69 -6.87
C SER A 235 -1.24 8.68 -6.38
N LEU A 236 0.05 8.36 -6.57
CA LEU A 236 1.16 9.23 -6.19
C LEU A 236 1.36 10.40 -7.19
N GLU A 237 1.24 10.15 -8.50
CA GLU A 237 1.33 11.20 -9.54
C GLU A 237 0.23 12.26 -9.34
N LYS A 238 -0.99 11.85 -8.99
CA LYS A 238 -2.13 12.75 -8.73
C LYS A 238 -1.86 13.79 -7.64
N VAL A 239 -0.97 13.48 -6.70
CA VAL A 239 -0.60 14.38 -5.60
C VAL A 239 0.80 14.99 -5.76
N GLY A 240 1.46 14.75 -6.90
CA GLY A 240 2.77 15.30 -7.22
C GLY A 240 3.92 14.73 -6.37
N LEU A 241 3.82 13.47 -5.93
CA LEU A 241 4.88 12.81 -5.17
C LEU A 241 5.97 12.16 -6.04
N ILE A 242 5.63 11.81 -7.27
CA ILE A 242 6.52 11.21 -8.28
C ILE A 242 6.26 11.83 -9.65
#